data_AF-U1ZBZ3-F1
#
_entry.id   AF-U1ZBZ3-F1
#
_cell.length_a   1.000
_cell.length_b   1.000
_cell.length_c   1.000
_cell.angle_alpha   90.00
_cell.angle_beta   90.00
_cell.angle_gamma   90.00
#
_symmetry.space_group_name_H-M   'P 1'
#
loop_
_entity.id
_entity.type
_entity.pdbx_description
1 polymer ?
#
loop_
_entity_poly.entity_id
_entity_poly.type
_entity_poly.pdbx_seq_one_letter_code
_entity_poly.pdbx_strand_id
1 'polypeptide(L)'
;LLGQLWFWQRVAAWGYPLAGNPANSFFYLLTGLHGLHLLGGLAVWAWALATRLRRPHAFTVAVELCASYWHYLLGLWLLLFAVLTSSPQTYQAIAAFCGLR
;
A
#
# COMPACT_ATOMS: atom_id res chain seq x y z
N LEU A 1 -10.67 -1.13 4.45
CA LEU A 1 -10.29 -0.25 5.58
C LEU A 1 -10.70 -0.82 6.93
N LEU A 2 -11.99 -1.07 7.20
CA LEU A 2 -12.41 -1.72 8.47
C LEU A 2 -11.77 -3.10 8.68
N GLY A 3 -11.74 -3.94 7.64
CA GLY A 3 -11.05 -5.24 7.71
C GLY A 3 -9.54 -5.13 7.95
N GLN A 4 -8.92 -4.02 7.54
CA GLN A 4 -7.49 -3.78 7.73
C GLN A 4 -7.20 -3.34 9.17
N LEU A 5 -8.04 -2.49 9.75
CA LEU A 5 -7.99 -2.15 11.18
C LEU A 5 -8.20 -3.38 12.07
N TRP A 6 -9.15 -4.23 11.71
CA TRP A 6 -9.40 -5.48 12.43
C TRP A 6 -8.22 -6.45 12.33
N PHE A 7 -7.61 -6.58 11.15
CA PHE A 7 -6.41 -7.37 10.97
C PHE A 7 -5.24 -6.85 11.82
N TRP A 8 -5.03 -5.54 11.86
CA TRP A 8 -4.03 -4.90 12.70
C TRP A 8 -4.21 -5.18 14.19
N GLN A 9 -5.46 -5.13 14.68
CA GLN A 9 -5.79 -5.50 16.06
C GLN A 9 -5.50 -6.98 16.34
N ARG A 10 -5.81 -7.87 15.38
CA ARG A 10 -5.56 -9.30 15.52
C ARG A 10 -4.06 -9.63 15.57
N VAL A 11 -3.28 -9.04 14.67
CA VAL A 11 -1.81 -9.23 14.60
C VAL A 11 -1.11 -8.67 15.83
N ALA A 12 -1.55 -7.51 16.32
CA ALA A 12 -1.04 -6.96 17.58
C ALA A 12 -1.35 -7.89 18.77
N ALA A 13 -2.56 -8.47 18.81
CA ALA A 13 -2.94 -9.44 19.83
C ALA A 13 -2.17 -10.78 19.74
N TRP A 14 -1.64 -11.14 18.56
CA TRP A 14 -0.78 -12.31 18.36
C TRP A 14 0.70 -12.09 18.70
N GLY A 15 1.05 -10.93 19.28
CA GLY A 15 2.42 -10.65 19.74
C GLY A 15 3.32 -10.00 18.70
N TYR A 16 2.76 -9.47 17.61
CA TYR A 16 3.49 -8.67 16.62
C TYR A 16 3.09 -7.18 16.69
N PRO A 17 3.40 -6.47 17.78
CA PRO A 17 3.05 -5.06 17.90
C PRO A 17 3.88 -4.19 16.94
N LEU A 18 3.36 -2.98 16.70
CA LEU A 18 3.94 -1.98 15.81
C LEU A 18 5.40 -1.61 16.16
N ALA A 19 5.78 -1.75 17.43
CA ALA A 19 7.11 -1.47 17.98
C ALA A 19 7.93 -2.75 18.34
N GLY A 20 7.53 -3.93 17.85
CA GLY A 20 8.19 -5.20 18.20
C GLY A 20 9.46 -5.49 17.40
N ASN A 21 9.52 -5.12 16.12
CA ASN A 21 10.66 -5.32 15.22
C ASN A 21 10.53 -4.32 14.05
N PRO A 22 11.63 -3.74 13.53
CA PRO A 22 11.60 -2.89 12.33
C PRO A 22 10.78 -3.48 11.17
N ALA A 23 10.80 -4.80 10.93
CA ALA A 23 9.98 -5.45 9.91
C ALA A 23 8.46 -5.22 10.12
N ASN A 24 7.98 -5.32 11.36
CA ASN A 24 6.59 -5.05 11.69
C ASN A 24 6.27 -3.56 11.50
N SER A 25 7.17 -2.67 11.95
CA SER A 25 6.97 -1.21 11.82
C SER A 25 6.81 -0.79 10.35
N PHE A 26 7.66 -1.31 9.46
CA PHE A 26 7.54 -1.06 8.01
C PHE A 26 6.25 -1.64 7.43
N PHE A 27 5.85 -2.84 7.84
CA PHE A 27 4.58 -3.44 7.41
C PHE A 27 3.37 -2.58 7.79
N TYR A 28 3.27 -2.13 9.04
CA TYR A 28 2.17 -1.27 9.49
C TYR A 28 2.19 0.11 8.81
N LEU A 29 3.37 0.71 8.61
CA LEU A 29 3.50 2.00 7.95
C LEU A 29 3.08 1.92 6.47
N LEU A 30 3.56 0.91 5.74
CA LEU A 30 3.20 0.71 4.33
C LEU A 30 1.74 0.35 4.13
N THR A 31 1.20 -0.55 4.94
CA THR A 31 -0.21 -0.89 4.86
C THR A 31 -1.09 0.31 5.25
N GLY A 32 -0.68 1.12 6.23
CA GLY A 32 -1.40 2.32 6.65
C GLY A 32 -1.41 3.40 5.58
N LEU A 33 -0.25 3.67 4.98
CA LEU A 33 -0.13 4.62 3.87
C LEU A 33 -0.93 4.16 2.65
N HIS A 34 -0.95 2.85 2.37
CA HIS A 34 -1.81 2.28 1.34
C HIS A 34 -3.31 2.49 1.64
N GLY A 35 -3.72 2.31 2.90
CA GLY A 35 -5.09 2.60 3.34
C GLY A 35 -5.47 4.09 3.15
N LEU A 36 -4.57 5.01 3.50
CA LEU A 36 -4.76 6.45 3.26
C LEU A 36 -4.84 6.79 1.78
N HIS A 37 -4.02 6.13 0.95
CA HIS A 37 -4.06 6.33 -0.49
C HIS A 37 -5.37 5.84 -1.13
N LEU A 38 -5.88 4.68 -0.72
CA LEU A 38 -7.20 4.19 -1.12
C LEU A 38 -8.30 5.18 -0.74
N LEU A 39 -8.24 5.75 0.46
CA LEU A 39 -9.17 6.80 0.91
C LEU A 39 -9.07 8.07 0.05
N GLY A 40 -7.85 8.52 -0.27
CA GLY A 40 -7.63 9.67 -1.14
C GLY A 40 -8.21 9.46 -2.54
N GLY A 41 -7.98 8.29 -3.15
CA GLY A 41 -8.58 7.92 -4.45
C GLY A 41 -10.11 7.90 -4.40
N LEU A 42 -10.69 7.34 -3.33
CA LEU A 42 -12.13 7.30 -3.15
C LEU A 42 -12.74 8.71 -3.01
N ALA A 43 -12.04 9.62 -2.32
CA ALA A 43 -12.47 11.01 -2.16
C ALA A 43 -12.44 11.77 -3.49
N VAL A 44 -11.37 11.63 -4.28
CA VAL A 44 -11.27 12.24 -5.62
C VAL A 44 -12.34 11.67 -6.54
N TRP A 45 -12.58 10.37 -6.50
CA TRP A 45 -13.62 9.71 -7.29
C TRP A 45 -15.03 10.18 -6.90
N ALA A 46 -15.32 10.30 -5.61
CA ALA A 46 -16.59 10.83 -5.11
C ALA A 46 -16.82 12.30 -5.51
N TRP A 47 -15.77 13.13 -5.42
CA TRP A 47 -15.84 14.53 -5.87
C TRP A 47 -16.04 14.66 -7.39
N ALA A 48 -15.35 13.84 -8.17
CA ALA A 48 -15.52 13.76 -9.61
C ALA A 48 -16.96 13.33 -9.96
N LEU A 49 -17.51 12.32 -9.26
CA LEU A 49 -18.88 11.88 -9.46
C LEU A 49 -19.92 12.98 -9.16
N ALA A 50 -19.70 13.76 -8.10
CA ALA A 50 -20.58 14.88 -7.73
C ALA A 50 -20.57 16.03 -8.77
N THR A 51 -19.47 16.21 -9.50
CA THR A 51 -19.30 17.27 -10.50
C THR A 51 -19.53 16.80 -11.94
N ARG A 52 -19.76 15.49 -12.14
CA ARG A 52 -19.94 14.82 -13.44
C ARG A 52 -20.96 15.50 -14.35
N LEU A 53 -22.10 15.92 -13.80
CA LEU A 53 -23.19 16.56 -14.56
C LEU A 53 -22.82 17.96 -15.07
N ARG A 54 -21.88 18.65 -14.42
CA ARG A 54 -21.48 20.02 -14.77
C ARG A 54 -20.27 20.06 -15.71
N ARG A 55 -19.36 19.08 -15.63
CA ARG A 55 -18.14 19.03 -16.45
C ARG A 55 -17.77 17.59 -16.87
N PRO A 56 -18.48 17.01 -17.86
CA PRO A 56 -18.28 15.62 -18.26
C PRO A 56 -16.88 15.35 -18.84
N HIS A 57 -16.28 16.32 -19.53
CA HIS A 57 -14.95 16.16 -20.13
C HIS A 57 -13.81 16.24 -19.11
N ALA A 58 -13.97 17.04 -18.04
CA ALA A 58 -13.00 17.09 -16.94
C ALA A 58 -13.10 15.85 -16.05
N PHE A 59 -14.30 15.27 -15.95
CA PHE A 59 -14.53 14.01 -15.23
C PHE A 59 -13.77 12.83 -15.85
N THR A 60 -13.84 12.65 -17.17
CA THR A 60 -13.14 11.54 -17.84
C THR A 60 -11.63 11.63 -17.68
N VAL A 61 -11.06 12.83 -17.88
CA VAL A 61 -9.61 13.07 -17.69
C VAL A 61 -9.19 12.82 -16.24
N ALA A 62 -9.96 13.32 -15.26
CA ALA A 62 -9.64 13.11 -13.85
C ALA A 62 -9.67 11.62 -13.45
N VAL A 63 -10.65 10.86 -13.97
CA VAL A 63 -10.76 9.42 -13.73
C VAL A 63 -9.63 8.65 -14.40
N GLU A 64 -9.25 9.00 -15.63
CA GLU A 64 -8.19 8.33 -16.39
C GLU A 64 -6.80 8.56 -15.77
N LEU A 65 -6.50 9.79 -15.31
CA LEU A 65 -5.30 10.07 -14.53
C LEU A 65 -5.31 9.35 -13.18
N CYS A 66 -6.44 9.36 -12.47
CA CYS A 66 -6.58 8.65 -11.19
C CYS A 66 -6.37 7.14 -11.37
N ALA A 67 -6.93 6.55 -12.43
CA ALA A 67 -6.76 5.14 -12.75
C ALA A 67 -5.29 4.83 -13.07
N SER A 68 -4.64 5.61 -13.94
CA SER A 68 -3.23 5.40 -14.29
C SER A 68 -2.32 5.51 -13.06
N TYR A 69 -2.57 6.51 -12.20
CA TYR A 69 -1.87 6.69 -10.93
C TYR A 69 -2.07 5.49 -9.98
N TRP A 70 -3.29 4.97 -9.85
CA TRP A 70 -3.60 3.79 -9.04
C TRP A 70 -2.88 2.53 -9.54
N HIS A 71 -2.87 2.27 -10.84
CA HIS A 71 -2.23 1.08 -11.40
C HIS A 71 -0.71 1.11 -11.21
N TYR A 72 -0.08 2.27 -11.44
CA TYR A 72 1.35 2.43 -11.24
C TYR A 72 1.74 2.21 -9.76
N LEU A 73 0.98 2.81 -8.84
CA LEU A 73 1.25 2.68 -7.42
C LEU A 73 0.97 1.25 -6.90
N LEU A 74 -0.03 0.55 -7.46
CA LEU A 74 -0.28 -0.86 -7.17
C LEU A 74 0.92 -1.74 -7.55
N GLY A 75 1.53 -1.50 -8.72
CA GLY A 75 2.74 -2.21 -9.13
C GLY A 75 3.89 -2.00 -8.14
N LEU A 76 4.14 -0.75 -7.74
CA LEU A 76 5.16 -0.42 -6.75
C LEU A 76 4.85 -1.04 -5.38
N TRP A 77 3.57 -1.08 -4.99
CA TRP A 77 3.12 -1.70 -3.75
C TRP A 77 3.35 -3.22 -3.74
N LEU A 78 3.03 -3.92 -4.84
CA LEU A 78 3.28 -5.36 -4.96
C LEU A 78 4.78 -5.69 -4.86
N LEU A 79 5.62 -4.86 -5.47
CA LEU A 79 7.08 -4.99 -5.37
C LEU A 79 7.55 -4.83 -3.92
N LEU A 80 7.12 -3.77 -3.23
CA LEU A 80 7.48 -3.53 -1.82
C LEU A 80 6.94 -4.64 -0.90
N PHE A 81 5.71 -5.10 -1.13
CA PHE A 81 5.10 -6.19 -0.39
C PHE A 81 5.88 -7.50 -0.60
N ALA A 82 6.29 -7.81 -1.83
CA ALA A 82 7.12 -8.98 -2.13
C ALA A 82 8.47 -8.90 -1.43
N VAL A 83 9.13 -7.74 -1.43
CA VAL A 83 10.41 -7.53 -0.73
C VAL A 83 10.25 -7.70 0.78
N LEU A 84 9.22 -7.12 1.39
CA LEU A 84 8.99 -7.21 2.84
C LEU A 84 8.49 -8.57 3.32
N THR A 85 7.78 -9.31 2.44
CA THR A 85 7.35 -10.68 2.73
C THR A 85 8.43 -11.70 2.36
N SER A 86 9.47 -11.30 1.61
CA SER A 86 10.59 -12.18 1.28
C SER A 86 11.38 -12.52 2.53
N SER A 87 11.75 -13.80 2.66
CA SER A 87 12.32 -14.33 3.88
C SER A 87 13.80 -13.95 4.04
N PRO A 88 14.36 -13.96 5.27
CA PRO A 88 15.77 -13.66 5.54
C PRO A 88 16.76 -14.51 4.71
N GLN A 89 16.35 -15.72 4.31
CA GLN A 89 17.16 -16.60 3.46
C GLN A 89 17.42 -16.02 2.06
N THR A 90 16.50 -15.20 1.51
CA THR A 90 16.72 -14.51 0.22
C THR A 90 17.76 -13.40 0.36
N TYR A 91 17.74 -12.66 1.48
CA TYR A 91 18.76 -11.64 1.77
C TYR A 91 20.14 -12.26 1.99
N GLN A 92 20.23 -13.38 2.73
CA GLN A 92 21.48 -14.11 2.90
C GLN A 92 21.98 -14.75 1.60
N ALA A 93 21.09 -15.24 0.73
CA ALA A 93 21.49 -15.78 -0.57
C ALA A 93 22.07 -14.70 -1.49
N ILE A 94 21.48 -13.50 -1.50
CA ILE A 94 22.01 -12.35 -2.26
C ILE A 94 23.32 -11.84 -1.62
N ALA A 95 23.40 -11.74 -0.30
CA ALA A 95 24.63 -11.33 0.40
C ALA A 95 25.78 -12.33 0.21
N ALA A 96 25.50 -13.63 0.23
CA ALA A 96 26.46 -14.69 -0.05
C ALA A 96 26.90 -14.68 -1.53
N PHE A 97 25.99 -14.37 -2.45
CA PHE A 97 26.33 -14.18 -3.87
C PHE A 97 27.19 -12.93 -4.11
N CYS A 98 26.96 -11.86 -3.34
CA CYS A 98 27.78 -10.63 -3.35
C CYS A 98 29.09 -10.74 -2.55
N GLY A 99 29.38 -11.88 -1.92
CA GLY A 99 30.66 -12.16 -1.26
C GLY A 99 30.89 -11.47 0.10
N LEU A 100 29.86 -10.85 0.68
CA LEU A 100 29.93 -10.25 2.01
C LEU A 100 29.57 -11.32 3.06
N ARG A 101 30.58 -11.85 3.74
CA ARG A 101 30.43 -12.69 4.94
C ARG A 101 30.38 -11.83 6.20
#